data_AF-A0A8J1MIR3-F1
#
_entry.id   AF-A0A8J1MIR3-F1
#
_cell.length_a   1.000
_cell.length_b   1.000
_cell.length_c   1.000
_cell.angle_alpha   90.00
_cell.angle_beta   90.00
_cell.angle_gamma   90.00
#
_symmetry.space_group_name_H-M   'P 1'
#
loop_
_entity.id
_entity.type
_entity.pdbx_description
1 polymer ?
#
loop_
_entity_poly.entity_id
_entity_poly.type
_entity_poly.pdbx_seq_one_letter_code
_entity_poly.pdbx_strand_id
1 'polypeptide(L)'
;MRIYERGDFQGQMMEFFDDCPNTYDRFRFQDIHSCNVSDGHWMFYEEPNYRGRQYYLRSGEYRRYNDWGASSARIGSFRRVHHKF
;
A
#
# COMPACT_ATOMS: atom_id res chain seq x y z
N MET A 1 -8.91 -0.11 0.46
CA MET A 1 -7.64 -0.35 1.20
C MET A 1 -7.38 0.84 2.10
N ARG A 2 -7.04 0.61 3.36
CA ARG A 2 -6.61 1.65 4.30
C ARG A 2 -5.12 1.54 4.53
N ILE A 3 -4.41 2.66 4.47
CA ILE A 3 -2.98 2.75 4.75
C ILE A 3 -2.75 3.70 5.92
N TYR A 4 -1.69 3.45 6.68
CA TYR A 4 -1.40 4.17 7.92
C TYR A 4 0.05 4.63 7.97
N GLU A 5 0.24 5.83 8.52
CA GLU A 5 1.54 6.47 8.73
C GLU A 5 2.42 5.68 9.72
N ARG A 6 1.84 4.93 10.66
CA ARG A 6 2.59 4.16 11.65
C ARG A 6 2.22 2.68 11.63
N GLY A 7 3.04 1.87 12.31
CA GLY A 7 2.73 0.47 12.56
C GLY A 7 1.45 0.32 13.40
N ASP A 8 0.90 -0.90 13.43
CA ASP A 8 -0.25 -1.26 14.26
C ASP A 8 -1.48 -0.34 14.07
N PHE A 9 -1.70 0.11 12.82
CA PHE A 9 -2.84 0.93 12.40
C PHE A 9 -2.95 2.28 13.12
N GLN A 10 -1.79 2.83 13.54
CA GLN A 10 -1.70 4.10 14.23
C GLN A 10 -1.34 5.26 13.28
N GLY A 11 -1.50 6.49 13.79
CA GLY A 11 -1.18 7.72 13.05
C GLY A 11 -2.24 8.10 12.03
N GLN A 12 -1.85 8.91 11.04
CA GLN A 12 -2.78 9.32 9.99
C GLN A 12 -3.21 8.12 9.14
N MET A 13 -4.51 8.03 8.85
CA MET A 13 -5.11 6.99 8.02
C MET A 13 -5.69 7.60 6.74
N MET A 14 -5.54 6.88 5.64
CA MET A 14 -6.25 7.19 4.40
C MET A 14 -6.80 5.94 3.74
N GLU A 15 -7.97 6.11 3.12
CA GLU A 15 -8.68 5.03 2.44
C GLU A 15 -8.69 5.25 0.93
N PHE A 16 -8.35 4.19 0.20
CA PHE A 16 -8.25 4.17 -1.25
C PHE A 16 -9.15 3.12 -1.85
N PHE A 17 -9.83 3.52 -2.92
CA PHE A 17 -10.71 2.67 -3.72
C PHE A 17 -10.18 2.45 -5.14
N ASP A 18 -9.24 3.29 -5.59
CA ASP A 18 -8.67 3.26 -6.94
C ASP A 18 -7.14 3.27 -6.90
N ASP A 19 -6.53 3.14 -8.07
CA ASP A 19 -5.08 3.17 -8.25
C ASP A 19 -4.47 4.52 -7.86
N CYS A 20 -3.21 4.47 -7.42
CA CYS A 20 -2.41 5.63 -7.07
C CYS A 20 -1.03 5.52 -7.73
N PRO A 21 -0.76 6.25 -8.82
CA PRO A 21 0.53 6.21 -9.50
C PRO A 21 1.63 6.97 -8.74
N ASN A 22 1.30 7.85 -7.79
CA ASN A 22 2.28 8.54 -6.97
C ASN A 22 1.69 8.87 -5.58
N THR A 23 2.23 8.22 -4.56
CA THR A 23 1.81 8.40 -3.16
C THR A 23 2.11 9.81 -2.65
N TYR A 24 3.25 10.38 -3.04
CA TYR A 24 3.67 11.70 -2.60
C TYR A 24 2.74 12.81 -3.08
N ASP A 25 2.26 12.75 -4.33
CA ASP A 25 1.36 13.75 -4.88
C ASP A 25 0.01 13.76 -4.17
N ARG A 26 -0.45 12.57 -3.75
CA ARG A 26 -1.79 12.40 -3.20
C ARG A 26 -1.87 12.70 -1.71
N PHE A 27 -0.80 12.44 -0.96
CA PHE A 27 -0.83 12.56 0.50
C PHE A 27 0.48 12.97 1.18
N ARG A 28 1.47 13.40 0.41
CA ARG A 28 2.72 14.03 0.90
C ARG A 28 3.61 13.14 1.77
N PHE A 29 3.33 11.85 1.89
CA PHE A 29 4.23 10.87 2.48
C PHE A 29 4.44 9.68 1.54
N GLN A 30 5.62 9.03 1.65
CA GLN A 30 5.98 7.85 0.86
C GLN A 30 6.08 6.57 1.72
N ASP A 31 6.08 6.73 3.05
CA ASP A 31 6.27 5.62 3.97
C ASP A 31 4.92 5.12 4.49
N ILE A 32 4.57 3.89 4.13
CA ILE A 32 3.38 3.19 4.58
C ILE A 32 3.84 2.11 5.57
N HIS A 33 3.49 2.29 6.83
CA HIS A 33 3.98 1.41 7.89
C HIS A 33 3.02 0.29 8.24
N SER A 34 1.72 0.46 8.04
CA SER A 34 0.72 -0.60 8.15
C SER A 34 -0.45 -0.37 7.19
N CYS A 35 -1.19 -1.43 6.87
CA CYS A 35 -2.37 -1.33 6.00
C CYS A 35 -3.41 -2.42 6.30
N ASN A 36 -4.66 -2.13 5.95
CA ASN A 36 -5.77 -3.07 5.97
C ASN A 36 -6.40 -3.13 4.57
N VAL A 37 -6.42 -4.32 4.00
CA VAL A 37 -7.07 -4.61 2.72
C VAL A 37 -8.43 -5.22 3.03
N SER A 38 -9.47 -4.40 3.00
CA SER A 38 -10.85 -4.81 3.31
C SER A 38 -11.45 -5.75 2.26
N ASP A 39 -11.25 -5.45 0.98
CA ASP A 39 -11.77 -6.24 -0.14
C ASP A 39 -10.85 -6.13 -1.36
N GLY A 40 -10.82 -7.21 -2.14
CA GLY A 40 -9.98 -7.39 -3.31
C GLY A 40 -8.50 -7.53 -2.98
N HIS A 41 -7.69 -7.47 -4.03
CA HIS A 41 -6.24 -7.61 -3.97
C HIS A 41 -5.57 -6.35 -4.50
N TRP A 42 -4.39 -6.04 -3.96
CA TRP A 42 -3.62 -4.85 -4.31
C TRP A 42 -2.17 -5.22 -4.61
N MET A 43 -1.53 -4.38 -5.43
CA MET A 43 -0.10 -4.42 -5.68
C MET A 43 0.52 -3.11 -5.22
N PHE A 44 1.48 -3.20 -4.30
CA PHE A 44 2.35 -2.10 -3.91
C PHE A 44 3.62 -2.11 -4.75
N TYR A 45 4.16 -0.90 -4.95
CA TYR A 45 5.37 -0.64 -5.71
C TYR A 45 6.25 0.31 -4.91
N GLU A 46 7.54 0.00 -4.81
CA GLU A 46 8.51 0.83 -4.09
C GLU A 46 8.68 2.21 -4.75
N GLU A 47 8.53 2.30 -6.08
CA GLU A 47 8.68 3.54 -6.84
C GLU A 47 7.34 4.06 -7.39
N PRO A 48 7.25 5.36 -7.72
CA PRO A 48 6.12 5.91 -8.46
C PRO A 48 5.94 5.24 -9.84
N ASN A 49 4.73 5.38 -10.38
CA ASN A 49 4.30 4.90 -11.69
C ASN A 49 4.44 3.38 -11.86
N TYR A 50 4.17 2.62 -10.80
CA TYR A 50 4.13 1.15 -10.76
C TYR A 50 5.47 0.50 -11.11
N ARG A 51 6.57 1.04 -10.55
CA ARG A 51 7.96 0.60 -10.80
C ARG A 51 8.64 0.07 -9.54
N GLY A 52 9.82 -0.51 -9.73
CA GLY A 52 10.64 -1.05 -8.64
C GLY A 52 10.10 -2.38 -8.11
N ARG A 53 10.44 -2.68 -6.85
CA ARG A 53 10.00 -3.90 -6.16
C ARG A 53 8.49 -3.89 -5.97
N GLN A 54 7.90 -5.08 -6.08
CA GLN A 54 6.46 -5.27 -6.06
C GLN A 54 6.06 -6.15 -4.89
N TYR A 55 4.95 -5.79 -4.24
CA TYR A 55 4.41 -6.54 -3.10
C TYR A 55 2.93 -6.80 -3.36
N TYR A 56 2.54 -8.07 -3.31
CA TYR A 56 1.16 -8.49 -3.52
C TYR A 56 0.44 -8.61 -2.19
N LEU A 57 -0.69 -7.91 -2.06
CA LEU A 57 -1.50 -7.87 -0.86
C LEU A 57 -2.85 -8.54 -1.13
N ARG A 58 -3.16 -9.55 -0.31
CA ARG A 58 -4.49 -10.16 -0.24
C ARG A 58 -5.35 -9.38 0.76
N SER A 59 -6.64 -9.67 0.79
CA SER A 59 -7.51 -9.18 1.85
C SER A 59 -6.97 -9.63 3.21
N GLY A 60 -6.90 -8.69 4.16
CA GLY A 60 -6.30 -8.94 5.47
C GLY A 60 -5.65 -7.71 6.11
N GLU A 61 -5.09 -7.97 7.29
CA GLU A 61 -4.42 -6.99 8.14
C GLU A 61 -2.90 -7.14 8.08
N TYR A 62 -2.20 -6.04 7.84
CA TYR A 62 -0.75 -5.98 7.79
C TYR A 62 -0.26 -4.89 8.74
N ARG A 63 0.23 -5.28 9.91
CA ARG A 63 0.57 -4.36 11.02
C ARG A 63 1.93 -3.70 10.85
N ARG A 64 2.76 -4.24 9.97
CA ARG A 64 4.10 -3.72 9.63
C ARG A 64 4.45 -4.05 8.18
N TYR A 65 5.38 -3.28 7.59
CA TYR A 65 5.77 -3.47 6.19
C TYR A 65 6.41 -4.82 5.87
N ASN A 66 7.02 -5.48 6.86
CA ASN A 66 7.51 -6.85 6.72
C ASN A 66 6.39 -7.86 6.47
N ASP A 67 5.14 -7.59 6.88
CA ASP A 67 4.03 -8.54 6.74
C ASP A 67 3.63 -8.72 5.26
N TRP A 68 3.87 -7.72 4.40
CA TRP A 68 3.75 -7.86 2.93
C TRP A 68 5.09 -8.14 2.23
N GLY A 69 6.14 -8.47 2.99
CA GLY A 69 7.45 -8.88 2.48
C GLY A 69 8.38 -7.74 2.07
N ALA A 70 8.08 -6.49 2.43
CA ALA A 70 9.00 -5.37 2.17
C ALA A 70 10.11 -5.30 3.23
N SER A 71 11.28 -4.79 2.82
CA SER A 71 12.40 -4.50 3.72
C SER A 71 12.38 -3.07 4.28
N SER A 72 11.50 -2.21 3.77
CA SER A 72 11.30 -0.83 4.20
C SER A 72 9.83 -0.44 4.05
N ALA A 73 9.44 0.68 4.67
CA ALA A 73 8.07 1.21 4.58
C ALA A 73 7.79 1.95 3.26
N ARG A 74 8.80 2.10 2.38
CA ARG A 74 8.70 2.95 1.20
C ARG A 74 7.78 2.35 0.13
N ILE A 75 6.70 3.04 -0.16
CA ILE A 75 5.74 2.71 -1.22
C ILE A 75 5.49 3.97 -2.07
N GLY A 76 5.95 3.94 -3.31
CA GLY A 76 5.81 5.04 -4.26
C GLY A 76 4.52 5.01 -5.07
N SER A 77 3.92 3.83 -5.25
CA SER A 77 2.63 3.69 -5.95
C SER A 77 1.93 2.38 -5.59
N PHE A 78 0.62 2.30 -5.89
CA PHE A 78 -0.16 1.08 -5.72
C PHE A 78 -1.33 1.01 -6.69
N ARG A 79 -1.78 -0.21 -7.02
CA ARG A 79 -2.94 -0.44 -7.89
C ARG A 79 -3.77 -1.63 -7.45
N ARG A 80 -5.04 -1.63 -7.80
CA ARG A 80 -5.91 -2.80 -7.68
C ARG A 80 -5.46 -3.89 -8.64
N VAL A 81 -5.56 -5.12 -8.17
CA VAL A 81 -5.43 -6.31 -9.02
C VAL A 81 -6.83 -6.68 -9.49
N HIS A 82 -7.13 -6.36 -10.74
CA HIS A 82 -8.35 -6.84 -11.37
C HIS A 82 -8.11 -8.27 -11.86
N HIS A 83 -8.74 -9.25 -11.19
CA HIS A 83 -8.86 -10.59 -11.77
C HIS A 83 -9.74 -10.48 -13.01
N LYS A 84 -9.14 -10.48 -14.20
CA LYS A 84 -9.86 -10.79 -15.43
C LYS A 84 -9.84 -12.31 -15.58
N PHE A 85 -11.00 -12.94 -15.37
CA PHE A 85 -11.29 -14.23 -15.98
C PHE A 85 -11.72 -14.00 -17.43
#